data_AF-W4E8M6-F1
#
_entry.id   AF-W4E8M6-F1
#
_cell.length_a   1.000
_cell.length_b   1.000
_cell.length_c   1.000
_cell.angle_alpha   90.00
_cell.angle_beta   90.00
_cell.angle_gamma   90.00
#
_symmetry.space_group_name_H-M   'P 1'
#
loop_
_entity.id
_entity.type
_entity.pdbx_description
1 polymer ?
#
loop_
_entity_poly.entity_id
_entity_poly.type
_entity_poly.pdbx_seq_one_letter_code
_entity_poly.pdbx_strand_id
1 'polypeptide(L)'
;MRALYSLGLDSGEVELRAMGGRRYMVTGITPVLPEPAGALPEPYRSASAALARMLDSEQPGRPGLLMGMDPEFLLLRESSGRVVPASRYLPMDGVAGCDAGPPGTRGVFPVAELRPAPRGEPRALLAQLMSAAREADRLIADRSLRWRAGGMPLRGWALGGHLHFSGVTLCAPLLRALDNYLALPLFLLEDIRAAARRPRYGVLGDFRPQPHGGFEYRTLPSFLVSPVIAKGAVCLAHLIVSHYEDLPLRPLDREDLHAAFYSGGKSPLRTAWPPLEAQLRALGGYAAAARWIDPLLRAIAEQQSWDESRDIRGSWVRSAPPDSGALPSGRADAYQ
;
A
#
# COMPACT_ATOMS: atom_id res chain seq x y z
N MET A 1 1.33 18.63 -3.26
CA MET A 1 1.70 18.55 -4.69
C MET A 1 2.97 17.69 -4.81
N ARG A 2 3.07 16.74 -5.76
CA ARG A 2 4.12 15.71 -5.79
C ARG A 2 5.55 16.26 -5.82
N ALA A 3 5.81 17.35 -6.53
CA ALA A 3 7.17 17.89 -6.64
C ALA A 3 7.73 18.38 -5.30
N LEU A 4 6.90 19.04 -4.47
CA LEU A 4 7.29 19.44 -3.12
C LEU A 4 7.60 18.22 -2.25
N TYR A 5 6.73 17.20 -2.32
CA TYR A 5 6.89 15.97 -1.56
C TYR A 5 8.21 15.26 -1.87
N SER A 6 8.55 15.13 -3.16
CA SER A 6 9.81 14.55 -3.65
C SER A 6 11.06 15.28 -3.15
N LEU A 7 10.95 16.56 -2.78
CA LEU A 7 12.06 17.36 -2.24
C LEU A 7 12.10 17.41 -0.71
N GLY A 8 11.28 16.63 -0.01
CA GLY A 8 11.24 16.71 1.45
C GLY A 8 10.44 17.91 1.98
N LEU A 9 9.75 18.66 1.11
CA LEU A 9 9.06 19.89 1.49
C LEU A 9 7.58 19.62 1.81
N ASP A 10 7.12 20.19 2.92
CA ASP A 10 5.72 20.10 3.37
C ASP A 10 4.88 21.28 2.86
N SER A 11 5.54 22.41 2.56
CA SER A 11 4.93 23.62 2.01
C SER A 11 5.85 24.32 1.01
N GLY A 12 5.23 24.95 0.01
CA GLY A 12 5.94 25.70 -1.02
C GLY A 12 5.02 26.10 -2.16
N GLU A 13 5.60 26.84 -3.09
CA GLU A 13 5.00 27.17 -4.38
C GLU A 13 5.74 26.40 -5.46
N VAL A 14 5.00 25.99 -6.49
CA VAL A 14 5.60 25.34 -7.66
C VAL A 14 5.07 25.96 -8.93
N GLU A 15 6.03 26.41 -9.73
CA GLU A 15 5.78 26.97 -11.04
C GLU A 15 5.68 25.85 -12.07
N LEU A 16 4.59 25.87 -12.83
CA LEU A 16 4.32 24.89 -13.88
C LEU A 16 4.21 25.60 -15.22
N ARG A 17 4.97 25.11 -16.21
CA ARG A 17 4.80 25.48 -17.61
C ARG A 17 3.92 24.45 -18.32
N ALA A 18 2.84 24.90 -18.96
CA ALA A 18 2.02 24.04 -19.80
C ALA A 18 2.77 23.69 -21.10
N MET A 19 2.84 22.39 -21.42
CA MET A 19 3.53 21.86 -22.61
C MET A 19 2.54 21.35 -23.68
N GLY A 20 1.24 21.62 -23.52
CA GLY A 20 0.17 21.09 -24.37
C GLY A 20 -0.24 19.64 -24.04
N GLY A 21 -1.48 19.27 -24.37
CA GLY A 21 -1.99 17.90 -24.18
C GLY A 21 -2.08 17.44 -22.71
N ARG A 22 -2.45 18.36 -21.79
CA ARG A 22 -2.47 18.12 -20.32
C ARG A 22 -1.11 17.71 -19.72
N ARG A 23 0.00 18.06 -20.38
CA ARG A 23 1.35 17.89 -19.85
C ARG A 23 1.85 19.21 -19.27
N TYR A 24 2.50 19.11 -18.12
CA TYR A 24 3.08 20.22 -17.38
C TYR A 24 4.53 19.90 -17.06
N MET A 25 5.37 20.92 -17.03
CA MET A 25 6.77 20.84 -16.61
C MET A 25 6.96 21.74 -15.41
N VAL A 26 7.64 21.23 -14.38
CA VAL A 26 8.06 22.04 -13.23
C VAL A 26 9.21 22.94 -13.68
N THR A 27 9.06 24.25 -13.53
CA THR A 27 10.10 25.24 -13.90
C THR A 27 10.78 25.90 -12.71
N GLY A 28 10.13 25.88 -11.55
CA GLY A 28 10.63 26.49 -10.32
C GLY A 28 9.91 25.93 -9.11
N ILE A 29 10.63 25.84 -7.99
CA ILE A 29 10.07 25.47 -6.70
C ILE A 29 10.59 26.48 -5.69
N THR A 30 9.68 27.14 -4.99
CA THR A 30 9.99 28.09 -3.92
C THR A 30 9.50 27.50 -2.61
N PRO A 31 10.40 26.97 -1.75
CA PRO A 31 10.02 26.48 -0.44
C PRO A 31 9.39 27.62 0.38
N VAL A 32 8.31 27.31 1.08
CA VAL A 32 7.76 28.22 2.10
C VAL A 32 8.19 27.67 3.43
N LEU A 33 9.26 28.25 3.98
CA LEU A 33 9.80 27.92 5.29
C LEU A 33 9.35 28.97 6.31
N PRO A 34 9.10 28.61 7.58
CA PRO A 34 8.95 29.60 8.63
C PRO A 34 10.25 30.39 8.73
N GLU A 35 10.20 31.72 8.58
CA GLU A 35 11.39 32.53 8.84
C GLU A 35 11.69 32.51 10.35
N PRO A 36 12.98 32.57 10.77
CA PRO A 36 13.36 32.56 12.18
C PRO A 36 12.66 33.62 13.05
N ALA A 37 12.18 34.72 12.44
CA ALA A 37 11.48 35.82 13.11
C ALA A 37 10.11 36.17 12.48
N GLY A 38 9.67 35.44 11.45
CA GLY A 38 8.50 35.79 10.64
C GLY A 38 7.46 34.68 10.64
N ALA A 39 6.21 35.04 10.89
CA ALA A 39 5.12 34.09 10.77
C ALA A 39 4.76 33.86 9.29
N LEU A 40 4.37 32.63 8.95
CA LEU A 40 4.02 32.22 7.58
C LEU A 40 3.08 33.24 6.89
N PRO A 41 3.24 33.53 5.59
CA PRO A 41 2.28 34.34 4.86
C PRO A 41 0.93 33.62 4.74
N GLU A 42 -0.16 34.36 4.52
CA GLU A 42 -1.41 33.73 4.10
C GLU A 42 -1.29 33.22 2.65
N PRO A 43 -1.93 32.08 2.29
CA PRO A 43 -2.85 31.26 3.08
C PRO A 43 -2.17 30.20 3.99
N TYR A 44 -0.83 30.12 3.99
CA TYR A 44 -0.08 29.06 4.66
C TYR A 44 -0.24 29.09 6.18
N ARG A 45 -0.30 30.30 6.78
CA ARG A 45 -0.54 30.45 8.22
C ARG A 45 -1.87 29.86 8.65
N SER A 46 -2.96 30.24 7.99
CA SER A 46 -4.29 29.71 8.31
C SER A 46 -4.37 28.20 8.12
N ALA A 47 -3.77 27.68 7.04
CA ALA A 47 -3.69 26.24 6.79
C ALA A 47 -2.88 25.49 7.86
N SER A 48 -1.71 26.02 8.25
CA SER A 48 -0.86 25.46 9.30
C SER A 48 -1.56 25.45 10.65
N ALA A 49 -2.22 26.55 11.04
CA ALA A 49 -2.99 26.62 12.27
C ALA A 49 -4.20 25.66 12.27
N ALA A 50 -4.86 25.48 11.12
CA ALA A 50 -5.94 24.51 10.98
C ALA A 50 -5.44 23.07 11.14
N LEU A 51 -4.32 22.72 10.49
CA LEU A 51 -3.69 21.41 10.63
C LEU A 51 -3.26 21.16 12.08
N ALA A 52 -2.62 22.13 12.74
CA ALA A 52 -2.23 22.02 14.14
C ALA A 52 -3.42 21.70 15.05
N ARG A 53 -4.55 22.42 14.90
CA ARG A 53 -5.78 22.13 15.66
C ARG A 53 -6.33 20.72 15.41
N MET A 54 -6.24 20.23 14.17
CA MET A 54 -6.66 18.86 13.86
C MET A 54 -5.76 17.83 14.55
N LEU A 55 -4.44 18.03 14.50
CA LEU A 55 -3.47 17.16 15.15
C LEU A 55 -3.60 17.17 16.68
N ASP A 56 -3.79 18.35 17.29
CA ASP A 56 -3.99 18.50 18.73
C ASP A 56 -5.28 17.83 19.22
N SER A 57 -6.25 17.62 18.33
CA SER A 57 -7.51 16.93 18.64
C SER A 57 -7.40 15.40 18.59
N GLU A 58 -6.29 14.85 18.10
CA GLU A 58 -6.09 13.41 18.04
C GLU A 58 -5.76 12.83 19.41
N GLN A 59 -6.35 11.66 19.68
CA GLN A 59 -6.00 10.90 20.87
C GLN A 59 -4.78 10.02 20.59
N PRO A 60 -3.81 9.92 21.52
CA PRO A 60 -2.68 9.00 21.41
C PRO A 60 -3.13 7.57 21.11
N GLY A 61 -2.40 6.89 20.21
CA GLY A 61 -2.73 5.53 19.77
C GLY A 61 -4.00 5.42 18.91
N ARG A 62 -4.69 6.54 18.64
CA ARG A 62 -5.82 6.65 17.71
C ARG A 62 -6.87 5.56 17.92
N PRO A 63 -7.53 5.47 19.10
CA PRO A 63 -8.55 4.46 19.37
C PRO A 63 -9.76 4.52 18.43
N GLY A 64 -9.98 5.66 17.75
CA GLY A 64 -10.98 5.84 16.70
C GLY A 64 -10.51 5.49 15.30
N LEU A 65 -9.28 4.97 15.12
CA LEU A 65 -8.75 4.58 13.83
C LEU A 65 -9.64 3.51 13.20
N LEU A 66 -10.10 3.77 11.98
CA LEU A 66 -10.78 2.79 11.15
C LEU A 66 -9.94 2.57 9.90
N MET A 67 -9.73 1.30 9.57
CA MET A 67 -9.02 0.89 8.37
C MET A 67 -9.97 0.23 7.38
N GLY A 68 -9.82 0.61 6.11
CA GLY A 68 -10.41 -0.06 4.95
C GLY A 68 -9.31 -0.47 3.96
N MET A 69 -9.69 -1.19 2.91
CA MET A 69 -8.78 -1.55 1.82
C MET A 69 -9.56 -1.91 0.56
N ASP A 70 -8.85 -1.89 -0.56
CA ASP A 70 -9.35 -2.22 -1.88
C ASP A 70 -8.27 -2.90 -2.74
N PRO A 71 -7.69 -4.05 -2.31
CA PRO A 71 -6.63 -4.68 -3.07
C PRO A 71 -7.15 -5.40 -4.33
N GLU A 72 -6.33 -5.35 -5.37
CA GLU A 72 -6.68 -5.73 -6.72
C GLU A 72 -6.10 -7.10 -7.15
N PHE A 73 -6.77 -7.78 -8.09
CA PHE A 73 -6.27 -8.99 -8.75
C PHE A 73 -6.81 -9.12 -10.19
N LEU A 74 -6.16 -9.96 -11.00
CA LEU A 74 -6.58 -10.28 -12.37
C LEU A 74 -7.14 -11.68 -12.47
N LEU A 75 -8.07 -11.87 -13.41
CA LEU A 75 -8.50 -13.18 -13.87
C LEU A 75 -7.73 -13.55 -15.13
N LEU A 76 -6.94 -14.63 -15.06
CA LEU A 76 -6.13 -15.11 -16.19
C LEU A 76 -6.64 -16.46 -16.67
N ARG A 77 -6.83 -16.59 -17.99
CA ARG A 77 -7.05 -17.87 -18.67
C ARG A 77 -5.71 -18.43 -19.15
N GLU A 78 -5.10 -19.33 -18.38
CA GLU A 78 -3.76 -19.88 -18.65
C GLU A 78 -3.63 -20.48 -20.04
N SER A 79 -4.63 -21.22 -20.52
CA SER A 79 -4.60 -21.86 -21.85
C SER A 79 -4.41 -20.88 -23.01
N SER A 80 -4.73 -19.60 -22.82
CA SER A 80 -4.60 -18.55 -23.83
C SER A 80 -3.63 -17.43 -23.46
N GLY A 81 -3.16 -17.39 -22.21
CA GLY A 81 -2.40 -16.27 -21.66
C GLY A 81 -3.17 -14.94 -21.58
N ARG A 82 -4.50 -14.94 -21.76
CA ARG A 82 -5.31 -13.71 -21.82
C ARG A 82 -5.96 -13.35 -20.50
N VAL A 83 -5.95 -12.05 -20.18
CA VAL A 83 -6.76 -11.47 -19.10
C VAL A 83 -8.23 -11.55 -19.50
N VAL A 84 -9.04 -12.10 -18.61
CA VAL A 84 -10.49 -12.12 -18.73
C VAL A 84 -11.05 -10.96 -17.93
N PRO A 85 -11.90 -10.09 -18.50
CA PRO A 85 -12.42 -8.95 -17.77
C PRO A 85 -13.19 -9.37 -16.52
N ALA A 86 -12.86 -8.77 -15.37
CA ALA A 86 -13.53 -9.03 -14.09
C ALA A 86 -15.04 -8.72 -14.16
N SER A 87 -15.43 -7.68 -14.90
CA SER A 87 -16.82 -7.30 -15.17
C SER A 87 -17.72 -8.39 -15.77
N ARG A 88 -17.14 -9.47 -16.30
CA ARG A 88 -17.92 -10.65 -16.74
C ARG A 88 -18.49 -11.46 -15.58
N TYR A 89 -17.94 -11.30 -14.37
CA TYR A 89 -18.29 -12.09 -13.19
C TYR A 89 -18.63 -11.22 -11.98
N LEU A 90 -17.97 -10.07 -11.84
CA LEU A 90 -18.10 -9.20 -10.68
C LEU A 90 -18.87 -7.92 -11.04
N PRO A 91 -19.74 -7.43 -10.15
CA PRO A 91 -20.40 -6.14 -10.32
C PRO A 91 -19.41 -4.97 -10.27
N MET A 92 -19.87 -3.77 -10.62
CA MET A 92 -19.07 -2.55 -10.51
C MET A 92 -18.81 -2.16 -9.04
N ASP A 93 -19.79 -2.37 -8.18
CA ASP A 93 -19.80 -2.03 -6.76
C ASP A 93 -19.77 -3.29 -5.87
N GLY A 94 -19.95 -3.11 -4.56
CA GLY A 94 -20.00 -4.21 -3.60
C GLY A 94 -18.62 -4.67 -3.09
N VAL A 95 -18.66 -5.67 -2.19
CA VAL A 95 -17.48 -6.18 -1.46
C VAL A 95 -16.48 -6.93 -2.35
N ALA A 96 -16.94 -7.42 -3.50
CA ALA A 96 -16.14 -8.01 -4.55
C ALA A 96 -16.64 -7.46 -5.88
N GLY A 97 -15.88 -6.52 -6.44
CA GLY A 97 -16.28 -5.80 -7.64
C GLY A 97 -15.18 -5.77 -8.70
N CYS A 98 -15.38 -4.93 -9.71
CA CYS A 98 -14.39 -4.65 -10.72
C CYS A 98 -14.05 -3.16 -10.81
N ASP A 99 -12.87 -2.87 -11.35
CA ASP A 99 -12.41 -1.50 -11.61
C ASP A 99 -11.70 -1.40 -12.97
N ALA A 100 -11.48 -0.16 -13.41
CA ALA A 100 -10.76 0.16 -14.61
C ALA A 100 -9.30 -0.28 -14.49
N GLY A 101 -8.76 -0.78 -15.60
CA GLY A 101 -7.34 -1.14 -15.68
C GLY A 101 -6.48 -0.02 -16.24
N PRO A 102 -5.30 -0.37 -16.78
CA PRO A 102 -4.43 0.54 -17.51
C PRO A 102 -5.15 1.29 -18.65
N PRO A 103 -4.64 2.43 -19.13
CA PRO A 103 -5.26 3.16 -20.24
C PRO A 103 -5.50 2.28 -21.45
N GLY A 104 -6.60 2.55 -22.15
CA GLY A 104 -7.08 1.71 -23.25
C GLY A 104 -8.01 0.58 -22.80
N THR A 105 -8.14 0.33 -21.49
CA THR A 105 -9.11 -0.67 -20.95
C THR A 105 -10.36 -0.04 -20.32
N ARG A 106 -10.49 1.30 -20.36
CA ARG A 106 -11.67 2.01 -19.85
C ARG A 106 -12.94 1.50 -20.52
N GLY A 107 -13.96 1.20 -19.72
CA GLY A 107 -15.23 0.63 -20.19
C GLY A 107 -15.28 -0.90 -20.20
N VAL A 108 -14.14 -1.60 -20.07
CA VAL A 108 -14.08 -3.06 -20.01
C VAL A 108 -13.96 -3.58 -18.57
N PHE A 109 -13.52 -2.73 -17.64
CA PHE A 109 -13.36 -3.02 -16.19
C PHE A 109 -12.68 -4.38 -15.92
N PRO A 110 -11.41 -4.52 -16.35
CA PRO A 110 -10.72 -5.80 -16.35
C PRO A 110 -10.16 -6.24 -15.00
N VAL A 111 -10.00 -5.33 -14.04
CA VAL A 111 -9.39 -5.60 -12.73
C VAL A 111 -10.48 -5.99 -11.74
N ALA A 112 -10.24 -7.03 -10.95
CA ALA A 112 -11.09 -7.38 -9.82
C ALA A 112 -10.56 -6.70 -8.55
N GLU A 113 -11.45 -6.22 -7.69
CA GLU A 113 -11.11 -5.47 -6.48
C GLU A 113 -11.94 -5.98 -5.29
N LEU A 114 -11.30 -6.21 -4.15
CA LEU A 114 -11.98 -6.63 -2.92
C LEU A 114 -12.14 -5.45 -1.98
N ARG A 115 -13.38 -5.10 -1.61
CA ARG A 115 -13.71 -3.93 -0.79
C ARG A 115 -14.36 -4.35 0.53
N PRO A 116 -13.61 -5.02 1.44
CA PRO A 116 -14.16 -5.46 2.72
C PRO A 116 -14.66 -4.28 3.56
N ALA A 117 -15.64 -4.54 4.42
CA ALA A 117 -16.17 -3.51 5.31
C ALA A 117 -15.06 -3.00 6.28
N PRO A 118 -14.93 -1.68 6.49
CA PRO A 118 -13.91 -1.11 7.37
C PRO A 118 -14.00 -1.61 8.81
N ARG A 119 -12.86 -1.73 9.48
CA ARG A 119 -12.76 -2.15 10.89
C ARG A 119 -11.61 -1.41 11.57
N GLY A 120 -11.73 -1.14 12.87
CA GLY A 120 -10.63 -0.59 13.65
C GLY A 120 -9.55 -1.64 13.94
N GLU A 121 -9.97 -2.85 14.29
CA GLU A 121 -9.04 -3.94 14.59
C GLU A 121 -8.52 -4.65 13.33
N PRO A 122 -7.18 -4.77 13.13
CA PRO A 122 -6.59 -5.43 11.97
C PRO A 122 -7.10 -6.86 11.75
N ARG A 123 -7.26 -7.64 12.83
CA ARG A 123 -7.79 -9.02 12.74
C ARG A 123 -9.20 -9.05 12.17
N ALA A 124 -10.06 -8.11 12.58
CA ALA A 124 -11.42 -8.03 12.09
C ALA A 124 -11.44 -7.61 10.62
N LEU A 125 -10.60 -6.66 10.21
CA LEU A 125 -10.47 -6.24 8.83
C LEU A 125 -10.00 -7.39 7.92
N LEU A 126 -8.99 -8.14 8.36
CA LEU A 126 -8.50 -9.33 7.65
C LEU A 126 -9.58 -10.41 7.53
N ALA A 127 -10.41 -10.61 8.55
CA ALA A 127 -11.56 -11.53 8.46
C ALA A 127 -12.58 -11.07 7.40
N GLN A 128 -12.83 -9.76 7.30
CA GLN A 128 -13.68 -9.21 6.24
C GLN A 128 -13.05 -9.41 4.85
N LEU A 129 -11.73 -9.24 4.72
CA LEU A 129 -11.02 -9.52 3.46
C LEU A 129 -11.18 -10.98 3.03
N MET A 130 -11.04 -11.93 3.96
CA MET A 130 -11.28 -13.36 3.68
C MET A 130 -12.72 -13.61 3.22
N SER A 131 -13.70 -12.92 3.82
CA SER A 131 -15.10 -13.01 3.41
C SER A 131 -15.32 -12.45 2.01
N ALA A 132 -14.71 -11.30 1.69
CA ALA A 132 -14.78 -10.70 0.36
C ALA A 132 -14.17 -11.61 -0.72
N ALA A 133 -13.04 -12.26 -0.42
CA ALA A 133 -12.42 -13.22 -1.33
C ALA A 133 -13.31 -14.45 -1.58
N ARG A 134 -14.02 -14.95 -0.57
CA ARG A 134 -14.98 -16.06 -0.72
C ARG A 134 -16.20 -15.64 -1.55
N GLU A 135 -16.66 -14.40 -1.40
CA GLU A 135 -17.74 -13.88 -2.23
C GLU A 135 -17.30 -13.75 -3.70
N ALA A 136 -16.10 -13.22 -3.95
CA ALA A 136 -15.51 -13.21 -5.28
C ALA A 136 -15.40 -14.63 -5.87
N ASP A 137 -14.99 -15.63 -5.08
CA ASP A 137 -14.91 -17.02 -5.53
C ASP A 137 -16.27 -17.63 -5.92
N ARG A 138 -17.31 -17.26 -5.17
CA ARG A 138 -18.70 -17.67 -5.46
C ARG A 138 -19.19 -17.08 -6.77
N LEU A 139 -18.92 -15.80 -7.01
CA LEU A 139 -19.32 -15.09 -8.22
C LEU A 139 -18.52 -15.53 -9.45
N ILE A 140 -17.21 -15.76 -9.30
CA ILE A 140 -16.33 -16.23 -10.38
C ILE A 140 -16.44 -17.75 -10.50
N ALA A 141 -17.59 -18.23 -10.98
CA ALA A 141 -17.89 -19.66 -11.09
C ALA A 141 -16.90 -20.44 -11.98
N ASP A 142 -16.29 -19.80 -12.98
CA ASP A 142 -15.31 -20.44 -13.87
C ASP A 142 -14.03 -20.81 -13.09
N ARG A 143 -13.82 -22.12 -12.89
CA ARG A 143 -12.67 -22.69 -12.16
C ARG A 143 -11.42 -22.84 -13.03
N SER A 144 -11.52 -22.61 -14.34
CA SER A 144 -10.35 -22.57 -15.23
C SER A 144 -9.58 -21.25 -15.14
N LEU A 145 -10.16 -20.22 -14.50
CA LEU A 145 -9.53 -18.93 -14.28
C LEU A 145 -8.64 -18.94 -13.05
N ARG A 146 -7.41 -18.45 -13.24
CA ARG A 146 -6.44 -18.21 -12.18
C ARG A 146 -6.54 -16.78 -11.67
N TRP A 147 -6.33 -16.60 -10.38
CA TRP A 147 -6.24 -15.28 -9.80
C TRP A 147 -4.77 -14.88 -9.70
N ARG A 148 -4.41 -13.74 -10.26
CA ARG A 148 -3.04 -13.19 -10.20
C ARG A 148 -3.05 -11.85 -9.47
N ALA A 149 -2.15 -11.67 -8.52
CA ALA A 149 -1.97 -10.44 -7.76
C ALA A 149 -0.48 -10.09 -7.67
N GLY A 150 -0.16 -8.95 -7.07
CA GLY A 150 1.19 -8.40 -6.96
C GLY A 150 1.29 -6.99 -7.52
N GLY A 151 2.50 -6.51 -7.79
CA GLY A 151 2.71 -5.19 -8.37
C GLY A 151 2.47 -5.14 -9.87
N MET A 152 2.88 -6.17 -10.60
CA MET A 152 2.79 -6.27 -12.06
C MET A 152 2.75 -7.76 -12.51
N PRO A 153 1.70 -8.53 -12.13
CA PRO A 153 1.66 -9.97 -12.41
C PRO A 153 1.72 -10.32 -13.90
N LEU A 154 1.29 -9.39 -14.76
CA LEU A 154 1.43 -9.45 -16.21
C LEU A 154 1.99 -8.12 -16.72
N ARG A 155 2.81 -8.17 -17.76
CA ARG A 155 3.39 -6.96 -18.36
C ARG A 155 2.30 -5.96 -18.75
N GLY A 156 2.41 -4.74 -18.25
CA GLY A 156 1.45 -3.66 -18.51
C GLY A 156 0.24 -3.64 -17.57
N TRP A 157 0.08 -4.64 -16.70
CA TRP A 157 -1.01 -4.74 -15.74
C TRP A 157 -0.52 -4.47 -14.32
N ALA A 158 -0.40 -3.19 -13.97
CA ALA A 158 -0.06 -2.77 -12.62
C ALA A 158 -1.29 -2.92 -11.71
N LEU A 159 -1.12 -3.52 -10.51
CA LEU A 159 -2.21 -3.72 -9.56
C LEU A 159 -1.93 -3.14 -8.17
N GLY A 160 -2.88 -2.40 -7.62
CA GLY A 160 -2.80 -1.72 -6.32
C GLY A 160 -3.25 -2.57 -5.13
N GLY A 161 -2.69 -2.26 -3.97
CA GLY A 161 -3.20 -2.68 -2.67
C GLY A 161 -3.47 -1.45 -1.82
N HIS A 162 -4.53 -0.69 -2.09
CA HIS A 162 -4.74 0.56 -1.38
C HIS A 162 -5.32 0.31 0.01
N LEU A 163 -4.89 1.16 0.95
CA LEU A 163 -5.32 1.13 2.34
C LEU A 163 -6.00 2.46 2.67
N HIS A 164 -7.12 2.39 3.36
CA HIS A 164 -7.93 3.54 3.70
C HIS A 164 -7.83 3.77 5.20
N PHE A 165 -7.68 5.02 5.61
CA PHE A 165 -7.55 5.40 7.02
C PHE A 165 -8.49 6.55 7.33
N SER A 166 -9.30 6.39 8.38
CA SER A 166 -10.08 7.47 9.00
C SER A 166 -9.92 7.45 10.51
N GLY A 167 -10.31 8.52 11.20
CA GLY A 167 -9.93 8.73 12.61
C GLY A 167 -8.46 9.13 12.80
N VAL A 168 -7.79 9.53 11.71
CA VAL A 168 -6.44 10.09 11.68
C VAL A 168 -6.38 11.23 10.65
N THR A 169 -5.62 12.27 10.98
CA THR A 169 -5.38 13.46 10.18
C THR A 169 -4.30 13.16 9.16
N LEU A 170 -4.67 13.36 7.90
CA LEU A 170 -3.71 13.31 6.81
C LEU A 170 -2.69 14.45 6.95
N CYS A 171 -1.42 14.09 7.15
CA CYS A 171 -0.30 15.03 7.20
C CYS A 171 0.92 14.46 6.48
N ALA A 172 1.89 15.31 6.12
CA ALA A 172 3.10 14.88 5.42
C ALA A 172 3.96 13.89 6.25
N PRO A 173 4.16 14.07 7.57
CA PRO A 173 4.86 13.09 8.39
C PRO A 173 4.25 11.69 8.33
N LEU A 174 2.92 11.58 8.39
CA LEU A 174 2.21 10.29 8.27
C LEU A 174 2.45 9.63 6.89
N LEU A 175 2.35 10.40 5.80
CA LEU A 175 2.63 9.88 4.46
C LEU A 175 4.08 9.40 4.32
N ARG A 176 5.04 10.15 4.88
CA ARG A 176 6.45 9.74 4.87
C ARG A 176 6.69 8.49 5.69
N ALA A 177 6.00 8.34 6.82
CA ALA A 177 6.07 7.12 7.61
C ALA A 177 5.51 5.92 6.83
N LEU A 178 4.35 6.08 6.15
CA LEU A 178 3.81 5.04 5.28
C LEU A 178 4.76 4.69 4.13
N ASP A 179 5.38 5.67 3.48
CA ASP A 179 6.33 5.40 2.40
C ASP A 179 7.58 4.66 2.87
N ASN A 180 8.21 5.13 3.95
CA ASN A 180 9.48 4.59 4.42
C ASN A 180 9.31 3.26 5.18
N TYR A 181 8.23 3.09 5.94
CA TYR A 181 8.05 1.93 6.82
C TYR A 181 7.02 0.92 6.33
N LEU A 182 6.22 1.24 5.30
CA LEU A 182 5.28 0.31 4.68
C LEU A 182 5.60 0.05 3.21
N ALA A 183 5.70 1.09 2.37
CA ALA A 183 5.97 0.89 0.95
C ALA A 183 7.37 0.34 0.66
N LEU A 184 8.41 0.82 1.35
CA LEU A 184 9.78 0.31 1.20
C LEU A 184 9.87 -1.20 1.52
N PRO A 185 9.43 -1.72 2.68
CA PRO A 185 9.53 -3.16 2.95
C PRO A 185 8.69 -4.01 1.98
N LEU A 186 7.51 -3.54 1.56
CA LEU A 186 6.73 -4.23 0.52
C LEU A 186 7.44 -4.22 -0.84
N PHE A 187 8.13 -3.14 -1.19
CA PHE A 187 8.99 -3.07 -2.37
C PHE A 187 10.18 -4.04 -2.30
N LEU A 188 10.75 -4.28 -1.11
CA LEU A 188 11.83 -5.27 -0.98
C LEU A 188 11.36 -6.70 -1.29
N LEU A 189 10.06 -6.96 -1.16
CA LEU A 189 9.43 -8.26 -1.41
C LEU A 189 8.79 -8.37 -2.80
N GLU A 190 8.50 -7.27 -3.49
CA GLU A 190 7.80 -7.32 -4.78
C GLU A 190 8.60 -7.97 -5.91
N ASP A 191 7.94 -8.54 -6.91
CA ASP A 191 8.64 -9.12 -8.06
C ASP A 191 9.40 -8.05 -8.85
N ILE A 192 10.52 -8.39 -9.48
CA ILE A 192 11.32 -7.42 -10.26
C ILE A 192 10.51 -6.74 -11.37
N ARG A 193 9.49 -7.42 -11.91
CA ARG A 193 8.55 -6.87 -12.91
C ARG A 193 7.77 -5.67 -12.38
N ALA A 194 7.56 -5.60 -11.06
CA ALA A 194 6.91 -4.49 -10.40
C ALA A 194 7.76 -3.20 -10.43
N ALA A 195 9.00 -3.19 -10.92
CA ALA A 195 9.67 -1.93 -11.24
C ALA A 195 8.89 -1.08 -12.26
N ALA A 196 8.27 -1.72 -13.26
CA ALA A 196 7.65 -1.06 -14.40
C ALA A 196 6.30 -0.36 -14.09
N ARG A 197 5.75 -0.49 -12.88
CA ARG A 197 4.56 0.28 -12.46
C ARG A 197 4.94 1.73 -12.18
N ARG A 198 6.17 2.00 -11.75
CA ARG A 198 6.67 3.35 -11.47
C ARG A 198 7.23 4.00 -12.75
N PRO A 199 7.11 5.34 -12.89
CA PRO A 199 6.51 6.29 -11.95
C PRO A 199 4.99 6.48 -12.18
N ARG A 200 4.33 5.61 -12.93
CA ARG A 200 2.91 5.81 -13.28
C ARG A 200 1.96 5.47 -12.12
N TYR A 201 2.25 4.39 -11.42
CA TYR A 201 1.56 3.86 -10.25
C TYR A 201 2.60 3.58 -9.16
N GLY A 202 2.15 3.49 -7.90
CA GLY A 202 3.03 3.20 -6.77
C GLY A 202 4.08 4.29 -6.51
N VAL A 203 3.68 5.56 -6.70
CA VAL A 203 4.52 6.74 -6.47
C VAL A 203 4.53 7.05 -4.98
N LEU A 204 5.67 7.48 -4.45
CA LEU A 204 5.77 7.92 -3.06
C LEU A 204 4.82 9.11 -2.80
N GLY A 205 4.15 9.08 -1.64
CA GLY A 205 3.18 10.09 -1.24
C GLY A 205 1.91 10.09 -2.09
N ASP A 206 1.59 9.00 -2.80
CA ASP A 206 0.33 8.92 -3.54
C ASP A 206 -0.84 8.63 -2.60
N PHE A 207 -1.75 9.58 -2.50
CA PHE A 207 -2.94 9.49 -1.67
C PHE A 207 -4.14 10.14 -2.36
N ARG A 208 -5.33 9.84 -1.85
CA ARG A 208 -6.58 10.51 -2.23
C ARG A 208 -7.42 10.79 -0.99
N PRO A 209 -7.78 12.06 -0.71
CA PRO A 209 -8.76 12.38 0.33
C PRO A 209 -10.11 11.73 0.01
N GLN A 210 -10.80 11.23 1.04
CA GLN A 210 -12.09 10.58 0.88
C GLN A 210 -13.24 11.52 1.30
N PRO A 211 -14.35 11.61 0.54
CA PRO A 211 -15.46 12.52 0.85
C PRO A 211 -16.11 12.30 2.21
N HIS A 212 -16.06 11.06 2.72
CA HIS A 212 -16.61 10.65 4.01
C HIS A 212 -15.61 10.80 5.16
N GLY A 213 -14.50 11.50 4.94
CA GLY A 213 -13.41 11.69 5.90
C GLY A 213 -12.29 10.67 5.72
N GLY A 214 -11.09 11.04 6.18
CA GLY A 214 -9.89 10.22 6.03
C GLY A 214 -9.28 10.28 4.62
N PHE A 215 -8.44 9.31 4.31
CA PHE A 215 -7.73 9.22 3.03
C PHE A 215 -7.42 7.78 2.63
N GLU A 216 -7.20 7.59 1.34
CA GLU A 216 -6.71 6.35 0.73
C GLU A 216 -5.21 6.53 0.41
N TYR A 217 -4.39 5.59 0.86
CA TYR A 217 -2.97 5.48 0.56
C TYR A 217 -2.73 4.49 -0.58
N ARG A 218 -2.05 4.92 -1.65
CA ARG A 218 -2.13 4.30 -2.99
C ARG A 218 -0.80 3.80 -3.53
N THR A 219 0.25 3.81 -2.72
CA THR A 219 1.61 3.47 -3.15
C THR A 219 1.83 1.97 -3.33
N LEU A 220 1.12 1.13 -2.58
CA LEU A 220 1.47 -0.28 -2.44
C LEU A 220 1.16 -1.12 -3.70
N PRO A 221 1.96 -2.17 -3.98
CA PRO A 221 1.51 -3.25 -4.84
C PRO A 221 0.35 -4.02 -4.20
N SER A 222 -0.42 -4.76 -5.00
CA SER A 222 -1.45 -5.64 -4.44
C SER A 222 -0.79 -6.68 -3.53
N PHE A 223 -1.11 -6.60 -2.24
CA PHE A 223 -0.65 -7.54 -1.22
C PHE A 223 -1.48 -8.83 -1.17
N LEU A 224 -2.39 -9.06 -2.13
CA LEU A 224 -3.17 -10.30 -2.26
C LEU A 224 -2.35 -11.51 -2.72
N VAL A 225 -1.05 -11.34 -2.98
CA VAL A 225 -0.14 -12.44 -3.35
C VAL A 225 -0.18 -13.62 -2.37
N SER A 226 -0.45 -13.35 -1.08
CA SER A 226 -0.80 -14.40 -0.10
C SER A 226 -1.47 -13.83 1.15
N PRO A 227 -2.22 -14.65 1.91
CA PRO A 227 -2.75 -14.24 3.21
C PRO A 227 -1.67 -13.82 4.21
N VAL A 228 -0.45 -14.37 4.14
CA VAL A 228 0.65 -14.01 5.04
C VAL A 228 1.10 -12.57 4.79
N ILE A 229 1.31 -12.22 3.50
CA ILE A 229 1.72 -10.86 3.11
C ILE A 229 0.63 -9.84 3.44
N ALA A 230 -0.64 -10.15 3.15
CA ALA A 230 -1.74 -9.27 3.51
C ALA A 230 -1.86 -9.03 5.02
N LYS A 231 -1.71 -10.09 5.85
CA LYS A 231 -1.69 -9.96 7.31
C LYS A 231 -0.55 -9.06 7.78
N GLY A 232 0.64 -9.26 7.24
CA GLY A 232 1.80 -8.42 7.54
C GLY A 232 1.57 -6.96 7.15
N ALA A 233 1.13 -6.69 5.92
CA ALA A 233 0.87 -5.35 5.41
C ALA A 233 -0.19 -4.61 6.24
N VAL A 234 -1.32 -5.26 6.55
CA VAL A 234 -2.42 -4.64 7.29
C VAL A 234 -2.04 -4.36 8.75
N CYS A 235 -1.44 -5.34 9.44
CA CYS A 235 -1.01 -5.14 10.83
C CYS A 235 0.13 -4.13 10.94
N LEU A 236 1.08 -4.13 10.00
CA LEU A 236 2.17 -3.16 9.95
C LEU A 236 1.64 -1.75 9.67
N ALA A 237 0.72 -1.60 8.72
CA ALA A 237 0.07 -0.33 8.44
C ALA A 237 -0.64 0.23 9.68
N HIS A 238 -1.43 -0.60 10.38
CA HIS A 238 -2.10 -0.18 11.61
C HIS A 238 -1.09 0.31 12.66
N LEU A 239 -0.01 -0.45 12.89
CA LEU A 239 1.04 -0.10 13.84
C LEU A 239 1.70 1.24 13.47
N ILE A 240 2.05 1.42 12.19
CA ILE A 240 2.65 2.66 11.68
C ILE A 240 1.71 3.85 11.88
N VAL A 241 0.44 3.75 11.47
CA VAL A 241 -0.50 4.86 11.61
C VAL A 241 -0.75 5.20 13.08
N SER A 242 -0.74 4.21 13.97
CA SER A 242 -0.93 4.42 15.41
C SER A 242 0.27 5.13 16.08
N HIS A 243 1.45 5.10 15.45
CA HIS A 243 2.73 5.54 16.05
C HIS A 243 3.64 6.30 15.07
N TYR A 244 3.09 6.97 14.06
CA TYR A 244 3.92 7.54 12.98
C TYR A 244 4.87 8.64 13.49
N GLU A 245 4.53 9.27 14.61
CA GLU A 245 5.34 10.28 15.28
C GLU A 245 6.67 9.71 15.80
N ASP A 246 6.69 8.42 16.14
CA ASP A 246 7.86 7.70 16.64
C ASP A 246 8.73 7.12 15.49
N LEU A 247 8.38 7.42 14.22
CA LEU A 247 9.01 6.89 13.01
C LEU A 247 9.67 7.98 12.14
N PRO A 248 10.75 8.63 12.62
CA PRO A 248 11.32 9.81 11.98
C PRO A 248 12.29 9.53 10.82
N LEU A 249 12.72 8.28 10.59
CA LEU A 249 13.73 7.99 9.57
C LEU A 249 13.11 8.07 8.17
N ARG A 250 13.77 8.80 7.29
CA ARG A 250 13.30 9.09 5.92
C ARG A 250 14.38 8.76 4.88
N PRO A 251 14.85 7.50 4.78
CA PRO A 251 15.85 7.14 3.77
C PRO A 251 15.41 7.49 2.34
N LEU A 252 14.11 7.44 2.03
CA LEU A 252 13.59 7.77 0.69
C LEU A 252 13.62 9.27 0.35
N ASP A 253 13.98 10.14 1.29
CA ASP A 253 14.28 11.56 1.02
C ASP A 253 15.70 11.72 0.44
N ARG A 254 16.58 10.71 0.57
CA ARG A 254 17.90 10.73 -0.08
C ARG A 254 17.76 10.42 -1.56
N GLU A 255 18.42 11.22 -2.40
CA GLU A 255 18.34 11.11 -3.87
C GLU A 255 18.70 9.71 -4.39
N ASP A 256 19.75 9.09 -3.86
CA ASP A 256 20.22 7.76 -4.28
C ASP A 256 19.19 6.66 -3.99
N LEU A 257 18.59 6.69 -2.81
CA LEU A 257 17.57 5.71 -2.39
C LEU A 257 16.21 5.98 -3.07
N HIS A 258 15.88 7.25 -3.28
CA HIS A 258 14.73 7.66 -4.08
C HIS A 258 14.85 7.10 -5.51
N ALA A 259 15.97 7.36 -6.19
CA ALA A 259 16.23 6.83 -7.53
C ALA A 259 16.21 5.29 -7.56
N ALA A 260 16.71 4.63 -6.52
CA ALA A 260 16.65 3.18 -6.39
C ALA A 260 15.20 2.66 -6.31
N PHE A 261 14.32 3.32 -5.54
CA PHE A 261 12.91 2.94 -5.44
C PHE A 261 12.20 3.01 -6.81
N TYR A 262 12.41 4.10 -7.56
CA TYR A 262 11.76 4.26 -8.88
C TYR A 262 12.37 3.39 -9.98
N SER A 263 13.67 3.07 -9.89
CA SER A 263 14.35 2.19 -10.87
C SER A 263 14.19 0.69 -10.58
N GLY A 264 13.68 0.31 -9.41
CA GLY A 264 13.60 -1.10 -8.98
C GLY A 264 14.89 -1.63 -8.34
N GLY A 265 15.81 -0.75 -7.97
CA GLY A 265 17.08 -1.09 -7.31
C GLY A 265 16.90 -1.50 -5.85
N LYS A 266 16.80 -2.80 -5.58
CA LYS A 266 16.62 -3.31 -4.20
C LYS A 266 17.87 -3.23 -3.32
N SER A 267 19.07 -3.39 -3.87
CA SER A 267 20.31 -3.51 -3.08
C SER A 267 20.55 -2.32 -2.13
N PRO A 268 20.56 -1.05 -2.58
CA PRO A 268 20.79 0.07 -1.67
C PRO A 268 19.66 0.23 -0.65
N LEU A 269 18.42 -0.10 -1.02
CA LEU A 269 17.27 -0.06 -0.11
C LEU A 269 17.34 -1.15 0.96
N ARG A 270 17.87 -2.34 0.64
CA ARG A 270 18.14 -3.40 1.63
C ARG A 270 19.17 -2.94 2.65
N THR A 271 20.21 -2.25 2.22
CA THR A 271 21.23 -1.69 3.12
C THR A 271 20.64 -0.62 4.05
N ALA A 272 19.66 0.15 3.57
CA ALA A 272 18.99 1.18 4.37
C ALA A 272 17.91 0.65 5.32
N TRP A 273 17.46 -0.60 5.15
CA TRP A 273 16.32 -1.17 5.88
C TRP A 273 16.52 -1.44 7.38
N PRO A 274 17.66 -1.99 7.86
CA PRO A 274 17.79 -2.46 9.25
C PRO A 274 17.47 -1.41 10.33
N PRO A 275 17.87 -0.12 10.20
CA PRO A 275 17.48 0.91 11.17
C PRO A 275 15.97 1.14 11.25
N LEU A 276 15.25 1.03 10.14
CA LEU A 276 13.80 1.18 10.10
C LEU A 276 13.10 0.00 10.76
N GLU A 277 13.58 -1.21 10.50
CA GLU A 277 13.09 -2.42 11.17
C GLU A 277 13.27 -2.33 12.69
N ALA A 278 14.43 -1.85 13.15
CA ALA A 278 14.71 -1.69 14.57
C ALA A 278 13.72 -0.72 15.25
N GLN A 279 13.38 0.39 14.59
CA GLN A 279 12.38 1.33 15.11
C GLN A 279 10.98 0.72 15.16
N LEU A 280 10.57 -0.01 14.11
CA LEU A 280 9.28 -0.73 14.12
C LEU A 280 9.17 -1.70 15.30
N ARG A 281 10.23 -2.47 15.56
CA ARG A 281 10.28 -3.43 16.67
C ARG A 281 10.25 -2.77 18.05
N ALA A 282 10.68 -1.52 18.15
CA ALA A 282 10.70 -0.75 19.40
C ALA A 282 9.35 -0.08 19.71
N LEU A 283 8.41 -0.03 18.77
CA LEU A 283 7.12 0.62 18.97
C LEU A 283 6.27 -0.08 20.04
N GLY A 284 5.49 0.72 20.76
CA GLY A 284 4.37 0.22 21.55
C GLY A 284 3.43 -0.62 20.68
N GLY A 285 2.94 -1.75 21.21
CA GLY A 285 2.04 -2.63 20.46
C GLY A 285 2.71 -3.59 19.46
N TYR A 286 4.00 -3.44 19.14
CA TYR A 286 4.70 -4.36 18.23
C TYR A 286 4.58 -5.82 18.69
N ALA A 287 4.81 -6.10 19.98
CA ALA A 287 4.75 -7.46 20.53
C ALA A 287 3.39 -8.16 20.28
N ALA A 288 2.28 -7.42 20.34
CA ALA A 288 0.93 -7.95 20.08
C ALA A 288 0.71 -8.23 18.58
N ALA A 289 1.33 -7.44 17.70
CA ALA A 289 1.25 -7.56 16.25
C ALA A 289 2.32 -8.49 15.64
N ALA A 290 3.37 -8.83 16.39
CA ALA A 290 4.58 -9.52 15.94
C ALA A 290 4.28 -10.82 15.19
N ARG A 291 3.33 -11.63 15.67
CA ARG A 291 2.90 -12.87 15.00
C ARG A 291 2.45 -12.69 13.55
N TRP A 292 1.99 -11.49 13.17
CA TRP A 292 1.55 -11.15 11.83
C TRP A 292 2.62 -10.38 11.04
N ILE A 293 3.44 -9.56 11.71
CA ILE A 293 4.47 -8.72 11.08
C ILE A 293 5.78 -9.49 10.87
N ASP A 294 6.23 -10.29 11.83
CA ASP A 294 7.52 -11.01 11.77
C ASP A 294 7.68 -11.94 10.55
N PRO A 295 6.63 -12.62 10.02
CA PRO A 295 6.79 -13.38 8.77
C PRO A 295 7.20 -12.50 7.58
N LEU A 296 6.67 -11.26 7.51
CA LEU A 296 7.04 -10.30 6.46
C LEU A 296 8.48 -9.84 6.64
N LEU A 297 8.88 -9.50 7.87
CA LEU A 297 10.26 -9.08 8.17
C LEU A 297 11.29 -10.18 7.91
N ARG A 298 10.97 -11.42 8.28
CA ARG A 298 11.83 -12.58 7.98
C ARG A 298 12.03 -12.76 6.48
N ALA A 299 10.96 -12.65 5.68
CA ALA A 299 11.09 -12.72 4.22
C ALA A 299 12.01 -11.62 3.66
N ILE A 300 12.01 -10.42 4.25
CA ILE A 300 12.92 -9.33 3.86
C ILE A 300 14.37 -9.68 4.21
N ALA A 301 14.62 -10.16 5.43
CA ALA A 301 15.94 -10.54 5.91
C ALA A 301 16.54 -11.70 5.09
N GLU A 302 15.71 -12.67 4.71
CA GLU A 302 16.04 -13.80 3.83
C GLU A 302 16.11 -13.41 2.35
N GLN A 303 15.93 -12.12 2.03
CA GLN A 303 15.96 -11.56 0.67
C GLN A 303 14.99 -12.22 -0.30
N GLN A 304 13.87 -12.75 0.22
CA GLN A 304 12.84 -13.34 -0.60
C GLN A 304 12.19 -12.29 -1.52
N SER A 305 11.60 -12.76 -2.61
CA SER A 305 10.65 -12.00 -3.42
C SER A 305 9.43 -12.88 -3.64
N TRP A 306 8.23 -12.30 -3.62
CA TRP A 306 7.03 -13.08 -3.86
C TRP A 306 6.89 -13.42 -5.35
N ASP A 307 6.22 -14.53 -5.62
CA ASP A 307 5.97 -15.01 -6.98
C ASP A 307 4.58 -14.58 -7.46
N GLU A 308 4.54 -13.53 -8.28
CA GLU A 308 3.31 -12.98 -8.87
C GLU A 308 2.72 -13.88 -9.98
N SER A 309 3.42 -14.96 -10.35
CA SER A 309 2.91 -15.95 -11.31
C SER A 309 2.03 -17.02 -10.67
N ARG A 310 1.90 -17.06 -9.34
CA ARG A 310 1.10 -18.07 -8.64
C ARG A 310 -0.39 -17.82 -8.74
N ASP A 311 -1.18 -18.89 -8.69
CA ASP A 311 -2.62 -18.78 -8.54
C ASP A 311 -2.95 -18.56 -7.07
N ILE A 312 -3.46 -17.38 -6.74
CA ILE A 312 -3.73 -17.01 -5.35
C ILE A 312 -5.08 -17.56 -4.88
N ARG A 313 -5.98 -17.97 -5.79
CA ARG A 313 -7.36 -18.32 -5.45
C ARG A 313 -7.47 -19.34 -4.32
N GLY A 314 -6.69 -20.41 -4.40
CA GLY A 314 -6.69 -21.47 -3.40
C GLY A 314 -6.27 -21.00 -2.01
N SER A 315 -5.29 -20.09 -1.91
CA SER A 315 -4.78 -19.62 -0.61
C SER A 315 -5.80 -18.72 0.10
N TRP A 316 -6.66 -18.03 -0.63
CA TRP A 316 -7.70 -17.16 -0.06
C TRP A 316 -9.00 -17.90 0.25
N VAL A 317 -9.38 -18.87 -0.57
CA VAL A 317 -10.68 -19.56 -0.41
C VAL A 317 -10.58 -20.71 0.59
N ARG A 318 -9.48 -21.46 0.58
CA ARG A 318 -9.31 -22.68 1.42
C ARG A 318 -8.71 -22.39 2.79
N SER A 319 -8.22 -21.18 3.04
CA SER A 319 -7.78 -20.80 4.37
C SER A 319 -8.98 -20.72 5.31
N ALA A 320 -9.04 -21.63 6.28
CA ALA A 320 -10.01 -21.58 7.37
C ALA A 320 -9.90 -20.23 8.12
N PRO A 321 -11.00 -19.71 8.70
CA PRO A 321 -10.88 -18.60 9.64
C PRO A 321 -9.97 -19.01 10.81
N PRO A 322 -9.11 -18.11 11.32
CA PRO A 322 -8.17 -18.48 12.37
C PRO A 322 -8.92 -18.62 13.70
N ASP A 323 -9.13 -19.87 14.13
CA ASP A 323 -9.36 -20.23 15.53
C ASP A 323 -8.23 -21.10 16.07
N SER A 324 -7.79 -20.73 17.28
CA SER A 324 -6.79 -21.33 18.17
C SER A 324 -5.41 -21.66 17.57
N GLY A 325 -4.37 -21.07 18.15
CA GLY A 325 -2.98 -21.26 17.75
C GLY A 325 -2.53 -22.71 17.81
N ALA A 326 -2.34 -23.31 16.64
CA ALA A 326 -1.46 -24.44 16.42
C ALA A 326 -0.92 -24.33 14.99
N LEU A 327 0.41 -24.29 14.85
CA LEU A 327 1.08 -24.46 13.56
C LEU A 327 0.86 -25.91 13.08
N PRO A 328 0.61 -26.15 11.79
CA PRO A 328 0.65 -27.50 11.25
C PRO A 328 2.09 -28.03 11.35
N SER A 329 2.26 -29.12 12.09
CA SER A 329 3.49 -29.91 12.15
C SER A 329 3.63 -30.78 10.88
N GLY A 330 4.85 -30.84 10.34
CA GLY A 330 5.30 -31.88 9.40
C GLY A 330 5.64 -31.33 8.00
N ARG A 331 6.69 -31.76 7.31
CA ARG A 331 7.68 -32.83 7.52
C ARG A 331 8.95 -32.39 6.78
N ALA A 332 10.11 -32.69 7.36
CA ALA A 332 11.37 -32.70 6.63
C ALA A 332 11.46 -34.05 5.92
N ASP A 333 11.30 -34.05 4.59
CA ASP A 333 11.73 -35.17 3.77
C ASP A 333 13.13 -34.82 3.23
N ALA A 334 14.10 -35.52 3.79
CA ALA A 334 15.46 -35.60 3.32
C ALA A 334 15.50 -36.28 1.95
N TYR A 335 16.30 -35.77 1.04
CA TYR A 335 16.82 -36.55 -0.07
C TYR A 335 18.33 -36.38 -0.16
N GLN A 336 18.98 -37.55 -0.11
CA GLN A 336 20.29 -37.82 -0.68
C GLN A 336 20.30 -37.46 -2.17
#